data_AF-A0A846Q232-F1
#
_entry.id   AF-A0A846Q232-F1
#
_cell.length_a   1.000
_cell.length_b   1.000
_cell.length_c   1.000
_cell.angle_alpha   90.00
_cell.angle_beta   90.00
_cell.angle_gamma   90.00
#
_symmetry.space_group_name_H-M   'P 1'
#
loop_
_entity.id
_entity.type
_entity.pdbx_description
1 polymer ?
#
loop_
_entity_poly.entity_id
_entity_poly.type
_entity_poly.pdbx_seq_one_letter_code
_entity_poly.pdbx_strand_id
1 'polypeptide(L)'
;MAGDKGSHAVKVGCCGFPGSRKGYFNDFNLVEIQQTFYKMPRLETAQRWRQEAPNEFEFTLKAWQLITHPPTSPTYRKAGI
;
A
#
# COMPACT_ATOMS: atom_id res chain seq x y z
N MET A 1 -18.89 -15.45 31.93
CA MET A 1 -18.48 -15.39 30.51
C MET A 1 -17.88 -14.01 30.29
N ALA A 2 -16.55 -13.91 30.28
CA ALA A 2 -15.88 -12.65 29.98
C ALA A 2 -15.85 -12.51 28.45
N GLY A 3 -16.43 -11.43 27.94
CA GLY A 3 -16.48 -11.14 26.51
C GLY A 3 -15.07 -11.04 25.94
N ASP A 4 -14.86 -11.70 24.81
CA ASP A 4 -13.70 -11.57 23.95
C ASP A 4 -13.60 -10.10 23.50
N LYS A 5 -12.78 -9.32 24.19
CA LYS A 5 -12.34 -8.02 23.70
C LYS A 5 -11.32 -8.33 22.63
N GLY A 6 -11.80 -8.47 21.39
CA GLY A 6 -10.96 -8.72 20.22
C GLY A 6 -9.70 -7.87 20.29
N SER A 7 -8.55 -8.51 20.28
CA SER A 7 -7.27 -7.82 20.38
C SER A 7 -7.12 -6.88 19.20
N HIS A 8 -7.14 -5.57 19.44
CA HIS A 8 -6.83 -4.60 18.41
C HIS A 8 -5.33 -4.68 18.10
N ALA A 9 -4.97 -5.51 17.13
CA ALA A 9 -3.60 -5.65 16.69
C ALA A 9 -3.15 -4.37 15.96
N VAL A 10 -2.13 -3.69 16.49
CA VAL A 10 -1.50 -2.55 15.82
C VAL A 10 -0.51 -3.09 14.78
N LYS A 11 -0.64 -2.64 13.53
CA LYS A 11 0.29 -2.96 12.44
C LYS A 11 1.13 -1.74 12.08
N VAL A 12 2.44 -1.95 11.98
CA VAL A 12 3.41 -0.91 11.61
C VAL A 12 4.01 -1.27 10.26
N GLY A 13 4.23 -0.25 9.42
CA GLY A 13 4.78 -0.38 8.09
C GLY A 13 5.25 0.97 7.55
N CYS A 14 5.60 1.00 6.27
CA CYS A 14 6.17 2.15 5.59
C CYS A 14 5.30 2.56 4.39
N CYS A 15 5.48 3.81 3.96
CA CYS A 15 5.00 4.30 2.68
C CYS A 15 5.97 3.82 1.58
N GLY A 16 5.61 2.73 0.89
CA GLY A 16 6.46 2.04 -0.07
C GLY A 16 7.49 1.11 0.59
N PHE A 17 8.34 0.52 -0.26
CA PHE A 17 9.36 -0.45 0.13
C PHE A 17 10.74 0.21 0.20
N PRO A 18 11.25 0.57 1.40
CA PRO A 18 12.67 0.88 1.56
C PRO A 18 13.50 -0.37 1.26
N GLY A 19 14.27 -0.34 0.18
CA GLY A 19 15.09 -1.48 -0.26
C GLY A 19 14.30 -2.55 -1.02
N SER A 20 14.70 -3.82 -0.86
CA SER A 20 14.08 -4.92 -1.60
C SER A 20 12.76 -5.36 -0.99
N ARG A 21 11.77 -5.73 -1.82
CA ARG A 21 10.48 -6.27 -1.34
C ARG A 21 10.65 -7.53 -0.50
N LYS A 22 11.57 -8.43 -0.90
CA LYS A 22 11.87 -9.65 -0.14
C LYS A 22 12.37 -9.36 1.26
N GLY A 23 13.29 -8.40 1.42
CA GLY A 23 13.75 -7.97 2.75
C GLY A 23 12.61 -7.35 3.55
N TYR A 24 11.84 -6.46 2.91
CA TYR A 24 10.72 -5.79 3.56
C TYR A 24 9.66 -6.74 4.12
N PHE A 25 9.33 -7.81 3.39
CA PHE A 25 8.37 -8.83 3.84
C PHE A 25 8.85 -9.66 5.04
N ASN A 26 10.14 -9.64 5.36
CA ASN A 26 10.66 -10.28 6.57
C ASN A 26 10.55 -9.35 7.79
N ASP A 27 10.57 -8.04 7.58
CA ASP A 27 10.62 -7.04 8.65
C ASP A 27 9.23 -6.50 9.03
N PHE A 28 8.31 -6.44 8.08
CA PHE A 28 6.97 -5.87 8.25
C PHE A 28 5.88 -6.77 7.70
N ASN A 29 4.66 -6.62 8.24
CA ASN A 29 3.46 -7.33 7.79
C ASN A 29 2.46 -6.43 7.04
N LEU A 30 2.85 -5.18 6.76
CA LEU A 30 2.00 -4.17 6.14
C LEU A 30 2.85 -3.19 5.33
N VAL A 31 2.36 -2.77 4.16
CA VAL A 31 2.90 -1.64 3.40
C VAL A 31 1.80 -0.74 2.88
N GLU A 32 2.05 0.57 2.83
CA GLU A 32 1.22 1.50 2.07
C GLU A 32 1.81 1.72 0.67
N ILE A 33 1.05 1.36 -0.36
CA ILE A 33 1.42 1.58 -1.74
C ILE A 33 1.09 3.02 -2.13
N GLN A 34 2.14 3.82 -2.29
CA GLN A 34 2.02 5.22 -2.69
C GLN A 34 1.76 5.39 -4.19
N GLN A 35 2.32 4.54 -5.04
CA GLN A 35 2.31 4.74 -6.50
C GLN A 35 0.88 4.83 -7.10
N THR A 36 -0.10 4.16 -6.48
CA THR A 36 -1.51 4.21 -6.88
C THR A 36 -2.12 5.61 -6.77
N PHE A 37 -1.56 6.46 -5.91
CA PHE A 37 -1.92 7.87 -5.84
C PHE A 37 -1.69 8.59 -7.18
N TYR A 38 -0.58 8.30 -7.85
CA TYR A 38 -0.21 8.97 -9.10
C TYR A 38 -0.75 8.25 -10.34
N LYS A 39 -0.56 6.93 -10.40
CA LYS A 39 -0.97 6.09 -11.53
C LYS A 39 -1.52 4.76 -11.05
N MET A 40 -2.62 4.33 -11.66
CA MET A 40 -3.15 2.99 -11.44
C MET A 40 -2.14 1.94 -11.93
N PRO A 41 -1.84 0.91 -11.13
CA PRO A 41 -0.96 -0.17 -11.55
C PRO A 41 -1.66 -1.01 -12.61
N ARG A 42 -0.89 -1.71 -13.46
CA ARG A 42 -1.44 -2.82 -14.24
C ARG A 42 -1.90 -3.92 -13.30
N LEU A 43 -2.95 -4.66 -13.69
CA LEU A 43 -3.44 -5.79 -12.90
C LEU A 43 -2.32 -6.80 -12.59
N GLU A 44 -1.50 -7.12 -13.58
CA GLU A 44 -0.34 -8.01 -13.46
C GLU A 44 0.67 -7.53 -12.40
N THR A 45 0.83 -6.21 -12.25
CA THR A 45 1.74 -5.63 -11.24
C THR A 45 1.19 -5.89 -9.83
N ALA A 46 -0.10 -5.67 -9.63
CA ALA A 46 -0.75 -5.94 -8.34
C ALA A 46 -0.76 -7.44 -8.01
N GLN A 47 -1.02 -8.30 -9.00
CA GLN A 47 -0.94 -9.76 -8.85
C GLN A 47 0.47 -10.20 -8.44
N ARG A 48 1.50 -9.64 -9.09
CA ARG A 48 2.90 -9.94 -8.75
C ARG A 48 3.24 -9.53 -7.32
N TRP A 49 2.83 -8.34 -6.85
CA TRP A 49 3.04 -7.97 -5.44
C TRP A 49 2.40 -8.97 -4.49
N ARG A 50 1.18 -9.41 -4.79
CA ARG A 50 0.47 -10.39 -3.96
C ARG A 50 1.18 -11.75 -3.97
N GLN A 51 1.67 -12.21 -5.12
CA GLN A 51 2.39 -13.47 -5.25
C GLN A 51 3.75 -13.46 -4.51
N GLU A 52 4.44 -12.32 -4.48
CA GLU A 52 5.74 -12.21 -3.81
C GLU A 52 5.61 -12.09 -2.28
N ALA A 53 4.46 -11.65 -1.75
CA ALA A 53 4.26 -11.35 -0.34
C ALA A 53 3.61 -12.53 0.42
N PRO A 54 3.97 -12.76 1.71
CA PRO A 54 3.36 -13.78 2.56
C PRO A 54 1.83 -13.67 2.63
N ASN A 55 1.11 -14.78 2.79
CA ASN A 55 -0.36 -14.79 2.76
C ASN A 55 -1.02 -13.75 3.68
N GLU A 56 -0.52 -13.60 4.90
CA GLU A 56 -1.04 -12.68 5.92
C GLU A 56 -0.55 -11.23 5.78
N PHE A 57 0.34 -10.96 4.82
CA PHE A 57 0.87 -9.62 4.59
C PHE A 57 -0.21 -8.73 3.98
N GLU A 58 -0.38 -7.53 4.53
CA GLU A 58 -1.40 -6.58 4.10
C GLU A 58 -0.84 -5.46 3.23
N PHE A 59 -1.69 -5.02 2.31
CA PHE A 59 -1.42 -3.87 1.46
C PHE A 59 -2.49 -2.83 1.70
N THR A 60 -2.08 -1.62 2.06
CA THR A 60 -2.93 -0.44 1.95
C THR A 60 -2.56 0.32 0.68
N LEU A 61 -3.52 1.02 0.11
CA LEU A 61 -3.33 1.76 -1.13
C LEU A 61 -3.66 3.22 -0.86
N LYS A 62 -2.81 4.14 -1.32
CA LYS A 62 -3.26 5.52 -1.48
C LYS A 62 -4.31 5.56 -2.58
N ALA A 63 -5.47 6.11 -2.27
CA ALA A 63 -6.51 6.34 -3.26
C ALA A 63 -5.97 7.21 -4.42
N TRP A 64 -6.41 6.92 -5.63
CA TRP A 64 -5.95 7.64 -6.82
C TRP A 64 -6.25 9.13 -6.70
N GLN A 65 -5.31 9.99 -7.08
CA GLN A 65 -5.46 11.44 -6.90
C GLN A 65 -6.66 12.02 -7.66
N LEU A 66 -7.14 11.38 -8.74
CA LEU A 66 -8.37 11.78 -9.43
C LEU A 66 -9.61 11.69 -8.54
N ILE A 67 -9.60 10.80 -7.54
CA ILE A 67 -10.70 10.63 -6.58
C ILE A 67 -10.60 11.67 -5.47
N THR A 68 -9.38 12.06 -5.09
CA THR A 68 -9.12 12.79 -3.84
C THR A 68 -8.68 14.24 -4.01
N HIS A 69 -8.25 14.65 -5.21
CA HIS A 69 -7.66 15.97 -5.46
C HIS A 69 -8.27 16.64 -6.70
N PRO A 70 -8.41 17.99 -6.68
CA PRO A 70 -8.88 18.74 -7.85
C PRO A 70 -7.85 18.71 -9.00
N PRO A 71 -8.27 18.86 -10.27
CA PRO A 71 -7.37 18.87 -11.43
C PRO A 71 -6.28 19.94 -11.39
N THR A 72 -6.46 21.00 -10.59
CA THR A 72 -5.49 22.08 -10.37
C THR A 72 -4.39 21.73 -9.37
N SER A 73 -4.45 20.55 -8.74
CA SER A 73 -3.46 20.15 -7.73
C SER A 73 -2.04 20.07 -8.33
N PRO A 74 -1.01 20.60 -7.64
CA PRO A 74 0.37 20.53 -8.12
C PRO A 74 0.90 19.09 -8.22
N THR A 75 0.24 18.12 -7.57
CA THR A 75 0.62 16.69 -7.60
C THR A 75 0.52 16.07 -8.98
N TYR A 76 -0.34 16.59 -9.86
CA TYR A 76 -0.46 16.11 -11.24
C TYR A 76 0.84 16.25 -12.02
N ARG A 77 1.66 17.29 -11.73
CA ARG A 77 3.00 17.45 -12.33
C ARG A 77 3.93 16.28 -12.05
N LYS A 78 3.80 15.66 -10.87
CA LYS A 78 4.60 14.48 -10.48
C LYS A 78 4.10 13.19 -11.12
N ALA A 79 2.85 13.17 -11.59
CA ALA A 79 2.29 12.01 -12.25
C ALA A 79 2.77 11.88 -13.70
N GLY A 80 3.32 12.92 -14.33
CA GLY A 80 3.80 12.82 -15.72
C GLY A 80 2.68 12.36 -16.66
N ILE A 81 1.51 12.95 -16.47
CA ILE A 81 0.30 12.93 -17.31
C ILE A 81 -0.04 14.38 -17.64
#